data_AF-A0A1S2W6N8-F1
#
_entry.id   AF-A0A1S2W6N8-F1
#
_cell.length_a   1.000
_cell.length_b   1.000
_cell.length_c   1.000
_cell.angle_alpha   90.00
_cell.angle_beta   90.00
_cell.angle_gamma   90.00
#
_symmetry.space_group_name_H-M   'P 1'
#
loop_
_entity.id
_entity.type
_entity.pdbx_description
1 polymer ?
#
loop_
_entity_poly.entity_id
_entity_poly.type
_entity_poly.pdbx_seq_one_letter_code
_entity_poly.pdbx_strand_id
1 'polypeptide(L)'
;MRRNSFLLLMSLLTFLMMSGCSNEEYVIEEIHGNQFSLGPDEQNPEEQYALTEVTIDNQTTVDGKVNPLSALQKGDVIRFEYRNDKKPLVATIERVK
;
A
#
# COMPACT_ATOMS: atom_id res chain seq x y z
N MET A 1 -36.61 -24.71 20.17
CA MET A 1 -36.20 -24.52 18.76
C MET A 1 -35.18 -23.38 18.73
N ARG A 2 -33.90 -23.73 18.60
CA ARG A 2 -32.75 -22.86 18.86
C ARG A 2 -31.78 -22.99 17.69
N ARG A 3 -31.99 -22.22 16.63
CA ARG A 3 -31.02 -22.05 15.52
C ARG A 3 -31.64 -21.06 14.52
N ASN A 4 -31.06 -19.88 14.42
CA ASN A 4 -31.04 -19.07 13.19
C ASN A 4 -30.11 -17.83 13.30
N SER A 5 -29.51 -17.57 14.47
CA SER A 5 -28.60 -16.42 14.63
C SER A 5 -27.16 -16.66 14.17
N PHE A 6 -26.80 -17.87 13.72
CA PHE A 6 -25.40 -18.22 13.43
C PHE A 6 -24.96 -17.89 11.99
N LEU A 7 -25.91 -17.73 11.06
CA LEU A 7 -25.60 -17.44 9.65
C LEU A 7 -25.26 -15.97 9.39
N LEU A 8 -25.71 -15.06 10.27
CA LEU A 8 -25.47 -13.62 10.11
C LEU A 8 -24.08 -13.17 10.60
N LEU A 9 -23.44 -13.91 11.52
CA LEU A 9 -22.08 -13.62 11.98
C LEU A 9 -20.98 -14.09 11.01
N MET A 10 -21.26 -15.11 10.18
CA MET A 10 -20.28 -15.64 9.22
C MET A 10 -20.18 -14.83 7.91
N SER A 11 -21.09 -13.89 7.66
CA SER A 11 -21.05 -13.03 6.47
C SER A 11 -20.18 -11.78 6.65
N LEU A 12 -19.83 -11.41 7.88
CA LEU A 12 -19.06 -10.18 8.14
C LEU A 12 -17.54 -10.41 8.05
N LEU A 13 -17.08 -11.65 8.04
CA LEU A 13 -15.65 -11.98 8.11
C LEU A 13 -14.96 -12.15 6.74
N THR A 14 -15.71 -12.19 5.64
CA THR A 14 -15.17 -12.46 4.30
C THR A 14 -14.75 -11.21 3.52
N PHE A 15 -14.96 -10.01 4.05
CA PHE A 15 -14.62 -8.75 3.34
C PHE A 15 -13.18 -8.26 3.55
N LEU A 16 -12.37 -8.94 4.36
CA LEU A 16 -11.02 -8.51 4.72
C LEU A 16 -9.88 -9.21 3.95
N MET A 17 -10.22 -10.09 2.98
CA MET A 17 -9.24 -10.95 2.29
C MET A 17 -9.01 -10.59 0.82
N MET A 18 -9.50 -9.43 0.37
CA MET A 18 -9.27 -8.94 -1.00
C MET A 18 -8.53 -7.59 -1.04
N SER A 19 -7.85 -7.23 0.05
CA SER A 19 -6.86 -6.17 0.04
C SER A 19 -5.57 -6.73 -0.56
N GLY A 20 -5.28 -6.31 -1.80
CA GLY A 20 -4.08 -6.71 -2.52
C GLY A 20 -2.84 -6.10 -1.89
N CYS A 21 -2.40 -6.63 -0.74
CA CYS A 21 -1.08 -6.35 -0.22
C CYS A 21 -0.07 -6.66 -1.32
N SER A 22 0.74 -5.68 -1.75
CA SER A 22 2.00 -6.07 -2.36
C SER A 22 2.76 -6.87 -1.30
N ASN A 23 3.04 -8.13 -1.59
CA ASN A 23 4.02 -8.88 -0.81
C ASN A 23 5.44 -8.44 -1.14
N GLU A 24 5.60 -7.63 -2.18
CA GLU A 24 6.85 -7.03 -2.62
C GLU A 24 7.11 -5.72 -1.88
N GLU A 25 8.39 -5.52 -1.56
CA GLU A 25 8.94 -4.33 -0.93
C GLU A 25 9.55 -3.44 -2.01
N TYR A 26 9.34 -2.14 -1.86
CA TYR A 26 9.79 -1.16 -2.83
C TYR A 26 10.54 -0.03 -2.14
N VAL A 27 11.60 0.46 -2.79
CA VAL A 27 12.32 1.65 -2.36
C VAL A 27 11.70 2.87 -3.04
N ILE A 28 11.46 3.94 -2.26
CA ILE A 28 11.06 5.22 -2.83
C ILE A 28 12.26 5.86 -3.52
N GLU A 29 12.23 5.92 -4.85
CA GLU A 29 13.29 6.52 -5.66
C GLU A 29 13.08 8.02 -5.85
N GLU A 30 11.85 8.44 -6.09
CA GLU A 30 11.52 9.84 -6.34
C GLU A 30 10.18 10.22 -5.70
N ILE A 31 10.09 11.47 -5.25
CA ILE A 31 8.87 12.06 -4.71
C ILE A 31 8.62 13.38 -5.44
N HIS A 32 7.51 13.44 -6.18
CA HIS A 32 7.04 14.62 -6.89
C HIS A 32 5.66 15.01 -6.38
N GLY A 33 5.63 15.81 -5.31
CA GLY A 33 4.38 16.17 -4.64
C GLY A 33 3.69 14.97 -4.02
N ASN A 34 2.61 14.49 -4.64
CA ASN A 34 1.85 13.32 -4.20
C ASN A 34 2.07 12.07 -5.09
N GLN A 35 2.96 12.16 -6.07
CA GLN A 35 3.34 11.04 -6.93
C GLN A 35 4.72 10.51 -6.54
N PHE A 36 4.82 9.20 -6.40
CA PHE A 36 6.00 8.50 -5.89
C PHE A 36 6.44 7.47 -6.93
N SER A 37 7.73 7.49 -7.27
CA SER A 37 8.35 6.50 -8.15
C SER A 37 9.04 5.45 -7.30
N LEU A 38 8.68 4.20 -7.49
CA LEU A 38 9.09 3.08 -6.63
C LEU A 38 9.95 2.09 -7.42
N GLY A 39 11.16 1.84 -6.94
CA GLY A 39 12.04 0.79 -7.44
C GLY A 39 11.89 -0.50 -6.62
N PRO A 40 12.40 -1.65 -7.11
CA PRO A 40 12.56 -2.83 -6.25
C PRO A 40 13.55 -2.49 -5.11
N ASP A 41 13.38 -3.14 -3.95
CA ASP A 41 14.33 -3.01 -2.83
C ASP A 41 15.71 -3.61 -3.15
N GLU A 42 15.73 -4.84 -3.67
CA GLU A 42 16.95 -5.48 -4.13
C GLU A 42 17.37 -4.92 -5.51
N GLN A 43 18.33 -4.00 -5.52
CA GLN A 43 18.82 -3.35 -6.74
C GLN A 43 20.25 -3.76 -7.10
N ASN A 44 20.46 -4.18 -8.35
CA ASN A 44 21.78 -4.29 -8.94
C ASN A 44 22.15 -2.97 -9.64
N PRO A 45 23.28 -2.32 -9.30
CA PRO A 45 23.68 -1.04 -9.91
C PRO A 45 23.99 -1.12 -11.41
N GLU A 46 24.21 -2.32 -11.96
CA GLU A 46 24.44 -2.53 -13.38
C GLU A 46 23.15 -2.70 -14.20
N GLU A 47 22.00 -2.82 -13.53
CA GLU A 47 20.69 -3.04 -14.14
C GLU A 47 19.82 -1.79 -14.08
N GLN A 48 18.89 -1.67 -15.04
CA GLN A 48 17.87 -0.62 -15.04
C GLN A 48 16.51 -1.26 -14.79
N TYR A 49 15.80 -0.76 -13.78
CA TYR A 49 14.49 -1.25 -13.40
C TYR A 49 13.39 -0.31 -13.87
N ALA A 50 12.24 -0.88 -14.24
CA ALA A 50 11.05 -0.09 -14.47
C ALA A 50 10.49 0.38 -13.13
N LEU A 51 10.34 1.69 -12.95
CA LEU A 51 9.76 2.27 -11.74
C LEU A 51 8.24 2.08 -11.74
N THR A 52 7.72 1.73 -10.56
CA THR A 52 6.29 1.67 -10.30
C THR A 52 5.83 3.04 -9.81
N GLU A 53 4.89 3.64 -10.54
CA GLU A 53 4.34 4.95 -10.19
C GLU A 53 3.10 4.78 -9.33
N VAL A 54 3.10 5.41 -8.15
CA VAL A 54 1.97 5.43 -7.25
C VAL A 54 1.57 6.85 -6.88
N THR A 55 0.29 7.05 -6.58
CA THR A 55 -0.25 8.34 -6.14
C THR A 55 -0.83 8.19 -4.75
N ILE A 56 -0.54 9.16 -3.88
CA ILE A 56 -1.14 9.25 -2.56
C ILE A 56 -2.07 10.46 -2.47
N ASP A 57 -3.02 10.39 -1.55
CA ASP A 57 -3.94 11.48 -1.27
C ASP A 57 -4.13 11.68 0.24
N ASN A 58 -5.01 12.60 0.60
CA ASN A 58 -5.32 12.90 2.00
C ASN A 58 -6.06 11.78 2.75
N GLN A 59 -6.43 10.70 2.08
CA GLN A 59 -7.05 9.51 2.66
C GLN A 59 -6.05 8.33 2.74
N THR A 60 -4.90 8.43 2.09
CA THR A 60 -3.83 7.43 2.23
C THR A 60 -3.36 7.38 3.68
N THR A 61 -3.27 6.17 4.22
CA THR A 61 -2.79 5.92 5.59
C THR A 61 -1.36 5.43 5.53
N VAL A 62 -0.44 6.09 6.22
CA VAL A 62 0.97 5.71 6.34
C VAL A 62 1.23 5.27 7.78
N ASP A 63 1.70 4.04 7.97
CA ASP A 63 1.96 3.44 9.29
C ASP A 63 0.77 3.60 10.26
N GLY A 64 -0.45 3.37 9.76
CA GLY A 64 -1.69 3.48 10.54
C GLY A 64 -2.17 4.92 10.82
N LYS A 65 -1.50 5.95 10.29
CA LYS A 65 -1.91 7.35 10.41
C LYS A 65 -2.32 7.94 9.07
N VAL A 66 -3.44 8.66 9.05
CA VAL A 66 -3.90 9.34 7.84
C VAL A 66 -2.93 10.46 7.47
N ASN A 67 -2.47 10.44 6.23
CA ASN A 67 -1.82 11.55 5.54
C ASN A 67 -0.68 12.28 6.28
N PRO A 68 0.45 11.61 6.58
CA PRO A 68 1.71 12.31 6.77
C PRO A 68 2.53 12.20 5.48
N LEU A 69 2.12 12.89 4.40
CA LEU A 69 2.92 13.07 3.17
C LEU A 69 4.38 13.44 3.50
N SER A 70 4.59 14.21 4.56
CA SER A 70 5.90 14.61 5.07
C SER A 70 6.68 13.54 5.85
N ALA A 71 6.12 12.35 6.08
CA ALA A 71 6.77 11.28 6.84
C ALA A 71 7.50 10.26 5.97
N LEU A 72 7.23 10.26 4.66
CA LEU A 72 7.92 9.43 3.69
C LEU A 72 9.01 10.24 3.00
N GLN A 73 10.14 9.60 2.74
CA GLN A 73 11.31 10.20 2.11
C GLN A 73 11.91 9.25 1.07
N LYS A 74 12.70 9.81 0.15
CA LYS A 74 13.51 9.01 -0.78
C LYS A 74 14.38 8.04 0.02
N GLY A 75 14.44 6.78 -0.42
CA GLY A 75 15.19 5.71 0.21
C GLY A 75 14.42 4.93 1.27
N ASP A 76 13.21 5.34 1.66
CA ASP A 76 12.38 4.51 2.53
C ASP A 76 11.97 3.24 1.77
N VAL A 77 12.10 2.09 2.43
CA VAL A 77 11.56 0.81 1.97
C VAL A 77 10.13 0.70 2.45
N ILE A 78 9.20 0.48 1.53
CA ILE A 78 7.77 0.47 1.80
C ILE A 78 7.07 -0.73 1.17
N ARG A 79 5.94 -1.06 1.78
CA ARG A 79 4.88 -1.87 1.19
C ARG A 79 3.63 -1.03 1.09
N PHE A 80 2.80 -1.30 0.10
CA PHE A 80 1.60 -0.50 -0.09
C PHE A 80 0.45 -1.34 -0.66
N GLU A 81 -0.75 -0.77 -0.52
CA GLU A 81 -1.96 -1.33 -1.09
C GLU A 81 -2.65 -0.28 -1.96
N TYR A 82 -3.01 -0.65 -3.19
CA TYR A 82 -3.85 0.20 -4.01
C TYR A 82 -5.25 0.32 -3.41
N ARG A 83 -5.85 1.50 -3.55
CA ARG A 83 -7.28 1.65 -3.31
C ARG A 83 -8.03 0.83 -4.35
N ASN A 84 -8.95 -0.02 -3.89
CA ASN A 84 -9.76 -0.90 -4.74
C ASN A 84 -10.24 -0.17 -6.01
N ASP A 85 -9.94 -0.78 -7.15
CA ASP A 85 -10.31 -0.33 -8.49
C ASP A 85 -9.81 1.08 -8.90
N LYS A 86 -8.82 1.63 -8.18
CA LYS A 86 -8.31 3.00 -8.42
C LYS A 86 -6.79 3.06 -8.56
N LYS A 87 -6.16 2.15 -9.32
CA LYS A 87 -4.73 2.32 -9.66
C LYS A 87 -4.52 3.64 -10.41
N PRO A 88 -3.48 4.45 -10.09
CA PRO A 88 -2.36 4.18 -9.20
C PRO A 88 -2.52 4.70 -7.75
N LEU A 89 -3.75 5.01 -7.31
CA LEU A 89 -4.02 5.59 -5.99
C LEU A 89 -3.85 4.56 -4.86
N VAL A 90 -3.13 4.94 -3.81
CA VAL A 90 -2.78 4.08 -2.68
C VAL A 90 -3.70 4.30 -1.49
N ALA A 91 -4.14 3.21 -0.87
CA ALA A 91 -4.93 3.19 0.35
C ALA A 91 -4.03 3.20 1.60
N THR A 92 -3.05 2.29 1.64
CA THR A 92 -2.16 2.11 2.80
C THR A 92 -0.71 2.03 2.36
N ILE A 93 0.18 2.56 3.20
CA ILE A 93 1.64 2.42 3.10
C ILE A 93 2.16 2.00 4.48
N GLU A 94 3.06 1.03 4.49
CA GLU A 94 3.78 0.57 5.67
C GLU A 94 5.28 0.59 5.39
N ARG A 95 6.08 1.15 6.29
CA ARG A 95 7.54 1.08 6.18
C ARG A 95 8.06 -0.28 6.65
N VAL A 96 8.91 -0.88 5.84
CA VAL A 96 9.66 -2.09 6.18
C VAL A 96 11.07 -1.65 6.56
N LYS A 97 11.58 -2.13 7.69
CA LYS A 97 12.84 -1.66 8.27
C LYS A 97 14.05 -2.38 7.72
#